data_AF-A0A7X6Z233-F1
#
_entry.id   AF-A0A7X6Z233-F1
#
_cell.length_a   1.000
_cell.length_b   1.000
_cell.length_c   1.000
_cell.angle_alpha   90.00
_cell.angle_beta   90.00
_cell.angle_gamma   90.00
#
_symmetry.space_group_name_H-M   'P 1'
#
loop_
_entity.id
_entity.type
_entity.pdbx_description
1 polymer ?
#
loop_
_entity_poly.entity_id
_entity_poly.type
_entity_poly.pdbx_seq_one_letter_code
_entity_poly.pdbx_strand_id
1 'polypeptide(L)'
;MLKNGKRIRRRRKFSEDFILKIVKGYESGEFTVSEMAKIYDISPQMIYRWIYKYSKYNKQSIQVVEMKDSQAHKMKQMEARIKELERTVGQKQMNIDYLEKMIDLAKENFDIDIKKNSNTLHCGGSKNIKKD
;
A
#
# COMPACT_ATOMS: atom_id res chain seq x y z
N MET A 1 70.42 0.25 17.85
CA MET A 1 68.98 -0.03 18.06
C MET A 1 68.18 1.04 17.33
N LEU A 2 67.62 0.72 16.16
CA LEU A 2 66.85 1.70 15.36
C LEU A 2 65.45 1.85 15.97
N LYS A 3 65.12 3.07 16.40
CA LYS A 3 63.80 3.43 16.93
C LYS A 3 62.77 3.31 15.81
N ASN A 4 61.95 2.26 15.83
CA ASN A 4 60.84 2.05 14.90
C ASN A 4 59.70 3.04 15.18
N GLY A 5 59.89 4.30 14.82
CA GLY A 5 58.83 5.31 14.83
C GLY A 5 57.86 5.05 13.68
N LYS A 6 56.69 4.46 13.97
CA LYS A 6 55.59 4.36 13.00
C LYS A 6 55.19 5.77 12.56
N ARG A 7 55.54 6.17 11.33
CA ARG A 7 55.09 7.44 10.74
C ARG A 7 53.57 7.41 10.63
N ILE A 8 52.89 8.30 11.34
CA ILE A 8 51.43 8.46 11.23
C ILE A 8 51.10 8.84 9.79
N ARG A 9 50.42 7.95 9.06
CA ARG A 9 49.97 8.24 7.69
C ARG A 9 48.94 9.36 7.75
N ARG A 10 49.24 10.49 7.10
CA ARG A 10 48.28 11.59 6.95
C ARG A 10 47.10 11.11 6.12
N ARG A 11 45.87 11.35 6.60
CA ARG A 11 44.66 11.04 5.85
C ARG A 11 44.52 12.01 4.67
N ARG A 12 44.40 11.49 3.46
CA ARG A 12 44.11 12.27 2.25
C ARG A 12 42.70 12.85 2.38
N LYS A 13 42.53 14.15 2.16
CA LYS A 13 41.24 14.83 2.07
C LYS A 13 41.01 15.25 0.63
N PHE A 14 39.80 15.08 0.15
CA PHE A 14 39.39 15.46 -1.20
C PHE A 14 38.37 16.61 -1.09
N SER A 15 38.42 17.55 -2.02
CA SER A 15 37.41 18.60 -2.13
C SER A 15 36.08 18.01 -2.62
N GLU A 16 34.98 18.67 -2.27
CA GLU A 16 33.65 18.23 -2.68
C GLU A 16 33.47 18.27 -4.21
N ASP A 17 33.98 19.31 -4.87
CA ASP A 17 33.93 19.43 -6.33
C ASP A 17 34.63 18.26 -7.04
N PHE A 18 35.75 17.80 -6.48
CA PHE A 18 36.47 16.65 -7.02
C PHE A 18 35.66 15.36 -6.86
N ILE A 19 35.01 15.18 -5.70
CA ILE A 19 34.12 14.03 -5.46
C ILE A 19 32.95 14.05 -6.45
N LEU A 20 32.31 15.20 -6.64
CA LEU A 20 31.21 15.37 -7.58
C LEU A 20 31.62 15.08 -9.02
N LYS A 21 32.83 15.49 -9.43
CA LYS A 21 33.37 15.19 -10.76
C LYS A 21 33.52 13.68 -11.00
N ILE A 22 34.04 12.95 -10.01
CA ILE A 22 34.17 11.48 -10.10
C ILE A 22 32.80 10.81 -10.19
N VAL A 23 31.84 11.22 -9.36
CA VAL A 23 30.48 10.65 -9.40
C VAL A 23 29.80 10.95 -10.73
N LYS A 24 29.96 12.16 -11.27
CA LYS A 24 29.41 12.52 -12.59
C LYS A 24 29.98 11.68 -13.72
N GLY A 25 31.29 11.43 -13.73
CA GLY A 25 31.92 10.56 -14.74
C GLY A 25 31.46 9.11 -14.65
N TYR A 26 31.05 8.66 -13.46
CA TYR A 26 30.47 7.34 -13.27
C TYR A 26 29.02 7.31 -13.77
N GLU A 27 28.24 8.35 -13.45
CA GLU A 27 26.86 8.50 -13.92
C GLU A 27 26.75 8.66 -15.44
N SER A 28 27.75 9.27 -16.11
CA SER A 28 27.79 9.35 -17.58
C SER A 28 28.24 8.05 -18.25
N GLY A 29 28.73 7.07 -17.49
CA GLY A 29 29.25 5.81 -18.03
C GLY A 29 30.59 5.94 -18.77
N GLU A 30 31.28 7.08 -18.66
CA GLU A 30 32.58 7.31 -19.32
C GLU A 30 33.69 6.42 -18.76
N PHE A 31 33.65 6.12 -17.47
CA PHE A 31 34.62 5.25 -16.81
C PHE A 31 33.96 4.32 -15.80
N THR A 32 34.45 3.10 -15.73
CA THR A 32 34.11 2.17 -14.65
C THR A 32 34.83 2.53 -13.35
N VAL A 33 34.30 2.10 -12.20
CA VAL A 33 34.92 2.33 -10.90
C VAL A 33 36.36 1.81 -10.84
N SER A 34 36.63 0.67 -11.50
CA SER A 34 37.95 0.07 -11.59
C SER A 34 38.94 0.92 -12.37
N GLU A 35 38.49 1.57 -13.45
CA GLU A 35 39.33 2.48 -14.24
C GLU A 35 39.59 3.78 -13.48
N MET A 36 38.57 4.37 -12.88
CA MET A 36 38.71 5.56 -12.04
C MET A 36 39.67 5.35 -10.87
N ALA A 37 39.62 4.17 -10.23
CA ALA A 37 40.53 3.81 -9.15
C ALA A 37 41.99 3.84 -9.60
N LYS A 38 42.27 3.37 -10.83
CA LYS A 38 43.61 3.39 -11.43
C LYS A 38 44.03 4.80 -11.85
N ILE A 39 43.15 5.56 -12.49
CA ILE A 39 43.44 6.90 -13.02
C ILE A 39 43.74 7.89 -11.89
N TYR A 40 42.91 7.87 -10.84
CA TYR A 40 43.00 8.84 -9.76
C TYR A 40 43.79 8.35 -8.54
N ASP A 41 44.25 7.09 -8.55
CA ASP A 41 44.90 6.43 -7.41
C ASP A 41 44.05 6.52 -6.12
N ILE A 42 42.79 6.09 -6.25
CA ILE A 42 41.79 6.11 -5.19
C ILE A 42 41.26 4.70 -4.98
N SER A 43 41.03 4.32 -3.73
CA SER A 43 40.48 2.99 -3.47
C SER A 43 39.07 2.87 -4.06
N PRO A 44 38.74 1.75 -4.74
CA PRO A 44 37.40 1.51 -5.27
C PRO A 44 36.30 1.68 -4.22
N GLN A 45 36.57 1.27 -2.98
CA GLN A 45 35.64 1.40 -1.84
C GLN A 45 35.30 2.86 -1.54
N MET A 46 36.26 3.78 -1.65
CA MET A 46 36.00 5.20 -1.46
C MET A 46 35.10 5.75 -2.57
N ILE A 47 35.33 5.33 -3.81
CA ILE A 47 34.54 5.72 -4.97
C ILE A 47 33.10 5.22 -4.83
N TYR A 48 32.88 3.95 -4.47
CA TYR A 48 31.53 3.43 -4.20
C TYR A 48 30.82 4.20 -3.09
N ARG A 49 31.54 4.57 -2.02
CA ARG A 49 30.99 5.37 -0.92
C ARG A 49 30.60 6.77 -1.39
N TRP A 50 31.35 7.37 -2.31
CA TRP A 50 30.99 8.65 -2.91
C TRP A 50 29.78 8.54 -3.84
N ILE A 51 29.73 7.51 -4.68
CA ILE A 51 28.57 7.23 -5.53
C ILE A 51 27.32 7.08 -4.65
N TYR A 52 27.40 6.28 -3.59
CA TYR A 52 26.27 6.09 -2.68
C TYR A 52 25.80 7.40 -2.02
N LYS A 53 26.75 8.26 -1.60
CA LYS A 53 26.44 9.51 -0.89
C LYS A 53 26.00 10.66 -1.79
N TYR A 54 26.59 10.78 -2.97
CA TYR A 54 26.47 11.95 -3.84
C TYR A 54 25.72 11.68 -5.15
N SER A 55 25.48 10.42 -5.53
CA SER A 55 24.69 10.11 -6.72
C SER A 55 23.26 10.58 -6.55
N LYS A 56 22.73 11.18 -7.62
CA LYS A 56 21.33 11.64 -7.67
C LYS A 56 20.37 10.44 -7.65
N TYR A 57 20.76 9.33 -8.26
CA TYR A 57 19.97 8.11 -8.35
C TYR A 57 19.92 7.36 -7.01
N ASN A 58 21.00 7.38 -6.24
CA ASN A 58 21.04 6.66 -4.97
C ASN A 58 20.41 7.42 -3.78
N LYS A 59 20.16 8.73 -3.89
CA LYS A 59 19.31 9.44 -2.93
C LYS A 59 17.88 8.90 -2.87
N GLN A 60 17.40 8.25 -3.94
CA GLN A 60 16.06 7.65 -3.97
C GLN A 60 15.98 6.32 -3.21
N SER A 61 17.11 5.64 -2.94
CA SER A 61 17.11 4.31 -2.28
C SER A 61 17.17 4.38 -0.75
N ILE A 62 17.43 5.55 -0.18
CA ILE A 62 17.43 5.80 1.28
C ILE A 62 16.22 6.65 1.67
N GLN A 63 15.04 6.31 1.16
CA GLN A 63 13.78 6.75 1.76
C GLN A 63 13.31 5.66 2.75
N VAL A 64 14.11 5.43 3.81
CA VAL A 64 13.71 4.60 4.97
C VAL A 64 12.87 5.42 5.97
N VAL A 65 12.61 6.68 5.65
CA VAL A 65 11.74 7.60 6.39
C VAL A 65 10.66 8.05 5.41
N GLU A 66 9.39 8.11 5.82
CA GLU A 66 8.21 8.49 5.01
C GLU A 66 7.37 7.35 4.38
N MET A 67 7.16 6.24 5.08
CA MET A 67 5.91 5.47 4.92
C MET A 67 5.06 5.38 6.19
N LYS A 68 5.48 6.01 7.29
CA LYS A 68 4.72 6.02 8.54
C LYS A 68 3.42 6.82 8.41
N ASP A 69 3.46 7.97 7.73
CA ASP A 69 2.26 8.81 7.53
C ASP A 69 1.28 8.18 6.55
N SER A 70 1.77 7.49 5.51
CA SER A 70 0.92 6.75 4.56
C SER A 70 0.21 5.58 5.23
N GLN A 71 0.88 4.84 6.11
CA GLN A 71 0.24 3.73 6.83
C GLN A 71 -0.78 4.22 7.85
N ALA A 72 -0.45 5.23 8.66
CA ALA A 72 -1.39 5.80 9.62
C ALA A 72 -2.65 6.38 8.94
N HIS A 73 -2.48 7.05 7.79
CA HIS A 73 -3.60 7.57 7.02
C HIS A 73 -4.47 6.45 6.42
N LYS A 74 -3.85 5.41 5.85
CA LYS A 74 -4.57 4.23 5.33
C LYS A 74 -5.31 3.48 6.45
N MET A 75 -4.69 3.34 7.62
CA MET A 75 -5.31 2.75 8.82
C MET A 75 -6.58 3.53 9.20
N LYS A 76 -6.47 4.85 9.31
CA LYS A 76 -7.60 5.73 9.65
C LYS A 76 -8.71 5.70 8.61
N GLN A 77 -8.37 5.63 7.31
CA GLN A 77 -9.36 5.48 6.24
C GLN A 77 -10.08 4.13 6.30
N MET A 78 -9.35 3.04 6.56
CA MET A 78 -9.93 1.72 6.73
C MET A 78 -10.86 1.66 7.93
N GLU A 79 -10.45 2.21 9.08
CA GLU A 79 -11.28 2.29 10.28
C GLU A 79 -12.57 3.08 10.03
N ALA A 80 -12.48 4.22 9.34
CA ALA A 80 -13.66 5.01 8.97
C ALA A 80 -14.64 4.22 8.08
N ARG A 81 -14.10 3.44 7.12
CA ARG A 81 -14.91 2.61 6.24
C ARG A 81 -15.57 1.45 6.97
N ILE A 82 -14.86 0.79 7.88
CA ILE A 82 -15.42 -0.28 8.73
C ILE A 82 -16.60 0.26 9.53
N LYS A 83 -16.43 1.40 10.20
CA LYS A 83 -17.50 2.03 11.00
C LYS A 83 -18.76 2.37 10.18
N GLU A 84 -18.58 2.88 8.96
CA GLU A 84 -19.69 3.18 8.05
C GLU A 84 -20.43 1.91 7.61
N LEU A 85 -19.67 0.86 7.28
CA LEU A 85 -20.24 -0.43 6.88
C LEU A 85 -20.99 -1.09 8.03
N GLU A 86 -20.41 -1.13 9.23
CA GLU A 86 -21.07 -1.67 10.43
C GLU A 86 -22.39 -0.95 10.73
N ARG A 87 -22.40 0.38 10.63
CA ARG A 87 -23.64 1.17 10.81
C ARG A 87 -24.70 0.80 9.77
N THR A 88 -24.31 0.67 8.51
CA THR A 88 -25.22 0.32 7.41
C THR A 88 -25.79 -1.08 7.59
N VAL A 89 -24.96 -2.04 7.99
CA VAL A 89 -25.38 -3.41 8.28
C VAL A 89 -26.36 -3.43 9.46
N GLY A 90 -26.06 -2.75 10.56
CA GLY A 90 -26.96 -2.66 11.70
C GLY A 90 -28.32 -2.06 11.35
N GLN A 91 -28.35 -1.00 10.53
CA GLN A 91 -29.61 -0.38 10.10
C GLN A 91 -30.43 -1.31 9.19
N LYS A 92 -29.77 -2.07 8.32
CA LYS A 92 -30.45 -3.09 7.51
C LYS A 92 -30.97 -4.24 8.36
N GLN A 93 -30.23 -4.68 9.39
CA GLN A 93 -30.66 -5.75 10.27
C GLN A 93 -31.93 -5.37 11.04
N MET A 94 -31.99 -4.17 11.62
CA MET A 94 -33.20 -3.68 12.30
C MET A 94 -34.43 -3.66 11.37
N ASN A 95 -34.26 -3.29 10.10
CA ASN A 95 -35.35 -3.32 9.14
C ASN A 95 -35.80 -4.75 8.83
N ILE A 96 -34.86 -5.69 8.69
CA ILE A 96 -35.18 -7.10 8.47
C ILE A 96 -35.94 -7.66 9.66
N ASP A 97 -35.42 -7.47 10.88
CA ASP A 97 -36.04 -7.96 12.11
C ASP A 97 -37.47 -7.40 12.28
N TYR A 98 -37.67 -6.12 11.98
CA TYR A 98 -38.98 -5.49 11.99
C TYR A 98 -39.94 -6.12 10.96
N LEU A 99 -39.51 -6.27 9.71
CA LEU A 99 -40.33 -6.85 8.66
C LEU A 99 -40.67 -8.32 8.94
N GLU A 100 -39.72 -9.09 9.46
CA GLU A 100 -39.96 -10.46 9.90
C GLU A 100 -41.01 -10.52 11.00
N LYS A 101 -40.91 -9.64 12.02
CA LYS A 101 -41.89 -9.59 13.09
C LYS A 101 -43.29 -9.20 12.60
N MET A 102 -43.37 -8.28 11.64
CA MET A 102 -44.64 -7.91 11.01
C MET A 102 -45.27 -9.07 10.23
N ILE A 103 -44.45 -9.88 9.56
CA ILE A 103 -44.91 -11.10 8.87
C ILE A 103 -45.44 -12.11 9.89
N ASP A 104 -44.74 -12.31 11.01
CA ASP A 104 -45.18 -13.24 12.05
C ASP A 104 -46.51 -12.81 12.67
N LEU A 105 -46.67 -11.51 12.98
CA LEU A 105 -47.94 -10.97 13.47
C LEU A 105 -49.07 -11.10 12.45
N ALA A 106 -48.79 -10.95 11.16
CA ALA A 106 -49.79 -11.13 10.11
C ALA A 106 -50.25 -12.58 10.00
N LYS A 107 -49.34 -13.54 10.18
CA LYS A 107 -49.68 -14.97 10.26
C LYS A 107 -50.54 -15.28 11.48
N GLU A 108 -50.11 -14.82 12.66
CA GLU A 108 -50.79 -15.09 13.93
C GLU A 108 -52.20 -14.50 13.99
N ASN A 109 -52.39 -13.25 13.53
CA ASN A 109 -53.65 -12.53 13.72
C ASN A 109 -54.63 -12.65 12.54
N PHE A 110 -54.13 -12.93 11.32
CA PHE A 110 -54.95 -12.90 10.11
C PHE A 110 -54.86 -14.17 9.24
N ASP A 111 -54.07 -15.18 9.65
CA ASP A 111 -53.82 -16.42 8.88
C ASP A 111 -53.30 -16.17 7.44
N ILE A 112 -52.62 -15.03 7.24
CA ILE A 112 -52.06 -14.64 5.94
C ILE A 112 -50.59 -15.10 5.87
N ASP A 113 -50.32 -16.15 5.08
CA ASP A 113 -48.94 -16.62 4.84
C ASP A 113 -48.23 -15.84 3.73
N ILE A 114 -47.77 -14.63 4.07
CA ILE A 114 -47.09 -13.70 3.14
C ILE A 114 -45.80 -14.31 2.56
N LYS A 115 -45.11 -15.20 3.29
CA LYS A 115 -43.87 -15.85 2.82
C LYS A 115 -44.11 -16.86 1.69
N LYS A 116 -45.33 -17.37 1.50
CA LYS A 116 -45.65 -18.45 0.55
C LYS A 116 -46.16 -17.95 -0.80
N ASN A 117 -46.63 -16.69 -0.89
CA ASN A 117 -47.41 -16.22 -2.05
C ASN A 117 -46.64 -15.32 -3.04
N SER A 118 -45.34 -15.10 -2.86
CA SER A 118 -44.56 -14.18 -3.72
C SER A 118 -44.13 -14.76 -5.08
N ASN A 119 -44.25 -16.09 -5.29
CA ASN A 119 -43.79 -16.77 -6.50
C ASN A 119 -44.89 -17.55 -7.27
N THR A 120 -46.14 -17.50 -6.84
CA THR A 120 -47.22 -18.20 -7.55
C THR A 120 -47.77 -17.28 -8.65
N LEU A 121 -47.42 -17.55 -9.91
CA LEU A 121 -48.19 -17.00 -11.04
C LEU A 121 -49.66 -17.41 -10.84
N HIS A 122 -50.58 -16.44 -10.84
CA HIS A 122 -52.01 -16.72 -10.84
C HIS A 122 -52.30 -17.68 -12.01
N CYS A 123 -52.73 -18.91 -11.70
CA CYS A 123 -53.15 -19.86 -12.72
C CYS A 123 -54.40 -19.28 -13.41
N GLY A 124 -54.20 -18.78 -14.62
CA GLY A 124 -55.26 -18.30 -15.48
C GLY A 124 -56.11 -19.45 -16.01
N GLY A 125 -57.39 -19.46 -15.61
CA GLY A 125 -58.48 -19.97 -16.42
C GLY A 125 -59.07 -21.33 -16.04
N SER A 126 -60.39 -21.32 -15.80
CA SER A 126 -61.26 -22.30 -16.46
C SER A 126 -62.58 -21.61 -16.80
N LYS A 127 -62.76 -21.29 -18.10
CA LYS A 127 -64.05 -20.97 -18.68
C LYS A 127 -64.79 -22.26 -18.96
N ASN A 128 -66.11 -22.18 -18.77
CA ASN A 128 -67.19 -23.09 -19.18
C ASN A 128 -67.59 -24.17 -18.17
N ILE A 129 -68.83 -24.07 -17.67
CA ILE A 129 -69.91 -24.99 -18.02
C ILE A 129 -71.23 -24.19 -17.94
N LYS A 130 -71.91 -24.04 -19.08
CA LYS A 130 -73.35 -23.74 -19.11
C LYS A 130 -74.07 -24.98 -18.55
N LYS A 131 -75.06 -24.77 -17.69
CA LYS A 131 -76.08 -25.77 -17.38
C LYS A 131 -77.44 -25.13 -17.57
N ASP A 132 -78.30 -25.93 -18.18
CA ASP A 132 -79.60 -25.62 -18.79
C ASP A 132 -80.63 -24.99 -17.85
#